data_AF-A0A6P0JWD1-F1
#
_entry.id   AF-A0A6P0JWD1-F1
#
_cell.length_a   1.000
_cell.length_b   1.000
_cell.length_c   1.000
_cell.angle_alpha   90.00
_cell.angle_beta   90.00
_cell.angle_gamma   90.00
#
_symmetry.space_group_name_H-M   'P 1'
#
loop_
_entity.id
_entity.type
_entity.pdbx_description
1 polymer ?
#
loop_
_entity_poly.entity_id
_entity_poly.type
_entity_poly.pdbx_seq_one_letter_code
_entity_poly.pdbx_strand_id
1 'polypeptide(L)'
;QRASEPELAYATDEDYRGFHDPYVNQWDLSQNILDYSQAQMENALRMWEQLQKRYPIEGDSYSDIRDKFNEVLIHYYRHARFVAKFVGGRSFNRDRPGNRNSRPPFEPIPVEKQREALTILGKYVFSDDFLAFPPQLLNQLAPSRWRHWGDDLPTDSLDYPIHDVIVGMQGRILRSLLSDWRLSLLRNSELKTSDLDNILTIPELYDTLKANIWSEVLAEEQRGRNITTLRRSLQREHLEILSDIVLGHHAVPEDAQTLAWYQLRELEDAIGSILQHHGRGLDTYTKAHLEETRDRITKTLDSRYERVSQLPQ
;
A
#
# COMPACT_ATOMS: atom_id res chain seq x y z
N GLN A 1 -12.59 29.95 20.35
CA GLN A 1 -13.34 29.43 21.52
C GLN A 1 -14.17 28.20 21.14
N ARG A 2 -14.71 28.09 19.91
CA ARG A 2 -15.58 26.97 19.47
C ARG A 2 -14.88 25.84 18.70
N ALA A 3 -13.55 25.89 18.50
CA ALA A 3 -12.82 24.92 17.66
C ALA A 3 -12.90 23.45 18.13
N SER A 4 -13.21 23.24 19.42
CA SER A 4 -13.44 21.92 20.01
C SER A 4 -14.84 21.36 19.78
N GLU A 5 -15.75 22.12 19.16
CA GLU A 5 -17.12 21.65 18.84
C GLU A 5 -17.07 20.69 17.64
N PRO A 6 -17.60 19.46 17.76
CA PRO A 6 -17.59 18.48 16.67
C PRO A 6 -18.22 18.97 15.37
N GLU A 7 -19.23 19.84 15.45
CA GLU A 7 -19.93 20.43 14.32
C GLU A 7 -19.06 21.38 13.49
N LEU A 8 -17.88 21.76 14.01
CA LEU A 8 -16.92 22.68 13.38
C LEU A 8 -15.61 21.99 12.97
N ALA A 9 -15.61 20.66 12.86
CA ALA A 9 -14.45 19.85 12.46
C ALA A 9 -14.12 19.92 10.95
N TYR A 10 -14.15 21.13 10.36
CA TYR A 10 -13.75 21.36 8.97
C TYR A 10 -12.25 21.58 8.85
N ALA A 11 -11.67 21.09 7.76
CA ALA A 11 -10.26 21.23 7.43
C ALA A 11 -10.10 21.95 6.08
N THR A 12 -8.90 22.46 5.80
CA THR A 12 -8.62 23.22 4.58
C THR A 12 -8.05 22.33 3.47
N ASP A 13 -8.00 22.86 2.24
CA ASP A 13 -7.37 22.17 1.10
C ASP A 13 -5.89 21.86 1.38
N GLU A 14 -5.20 22.72 2.14
CA GLU A 14 -3.83 22.52 2.58
C GLU A 14 -3.70 21.35 3.56
N ASP A 15 -4.64 21.21 4.49
CA ASP A 15 -4.68 20.05 5.41
C ASP A 15 -4.90 18.76 4.62
N TYR A 16 -5.79 18.79 3.62
CA TYR A 16 -6.06 17.63 2.76
C TYR A 16 -4.85 17.22 1.90
N ARG A 17 -4.10 18.18 1.35
CA ARG A 17 -2.97 17.93 0.45
C ARG A 17 -1.66 17.64 1.17
N GLY A 18 -1.38 18.35 2.25
CA GLY A 18 -0.06 18.39 2.90
C GLY A 18 0.07 17.52 4.14
N PHE A 19 -1.04 17.18 4.80
CA PHE A 19 -1.01 16.49 6.08
C PHE A 19 -1.74 15.14 6.01
N HIS A 20 -1.11 14.09 6.53
CA HIS A 20 -1.72 12.76 6.60
C HIS A 20 -2.62 12.65 7.84
N ASP A 21 -3.58 13.56 7.97
CA ASP A 21 -4.68 13.39 8.92
C ASP A 21 -5.71 12.44 8.30
N PRO A 22 -5.90 11.24 8.89
CA PRO A 22 -6.87 10.31 8.37
C PRO A 22 -8.31 10.81 8.46
N TYR A 23 -8.61 11.82 9.28
CA TYR A 23 -9.94 12.43 9.41
C TYR A 23 -10.18 13.59 8.45
N VAL A 24 -9.20 13.93 7.60
CA VAL A 24 -9.32 14.97 6.57
C VAL A 24 -9.36 14.32 5.19
N ASN A 25 -10.57 14.02 4.72
CA ASN A 25 -10.82 13.38 3.44
C ASN A 25 -11.96 14.06 2.67
N GLN A 26 -11.85 14.06 1.35
CA GLN A 26 -12.97 14.38 0.47
C GLN A 26 -13.80 13.10 0.24
N TRP A 27 -15.13 13.24 0.15
CA TRP A 27 -16.08 12.12 -0.09
C TRP A 27 -16.12 11.03 0.99
N ASP A 28 -15.61 11.34 2.18
CA ASP A 28 -15.80 10.54 3.38
C ASP A 28 -17.07 11.00 4.10
N LEU A 29 -17.97 10.05 4.39
CA LEU A 29 -19.30 10.31 4.92
C LEU A 29 -19.52 9.62 6.29
N SER A 30 -18.45 9.15 6.94
CA SER A 30 -18.54 8.38 8.18
C SER A 30 -17.68 8.99 9.30
N GLN A 31 -18.13 8.81 10.54
CA GLN A 31 -17.30 9.06 11.73
C GLN A 31 -16.30 7.92 11.99
N ASN A 32 -16.60 6.71 11.51
CA ASN A 32 -15.65 5.60 11.49
C ASN A 32 -15.18 5.33 10.05
N ILE A 33 -14.03 5.90 9.72
CA ILE A 33 -13.46 5.89 8.37
C ILE A 33 -12.87 4.53 8.01
N LEU A 34 -12.36 3.77 8.99
CA LEU A 34 -11.83 2.43 8.78
C LEU A 34 -12.95 1.46 8.38
N ASP A 35 -13.99 1.37 9.23
CA ASP A 35 -15.19 0.56 8.93
C ASP A 35 -15.83 0.97 7.60
N TYR A 36 -16.01 2.28 7.40
CA TYR A 36 -16.64 2.78 6.18
C TYR A 36 -15.80 2.48 4.95
N SER A 37 -14.49 2.70 5.00
CA SER A 37 -13.60 2.43 3.86
C SER A 37 -13.52 0.94 3.56
N GLN A 38 -13.49 0.08 4.58
CA GLN A 38 -13.58 -1.36 4.38
C GLN A 38 -14.91 -1.73 3.71
N ALA A 39 -16.04 -1.24 4.22
CA ALA A 39 -17.35 -1.51 3.65
C ALA A 39 -17.47 -1.01 2.19
N GLN A 40 -16.85 0.13 1.85
CA GLN A 40 -16.81 0.65 0.49
C GLN A 40 -15.92 -0.16 -0.45
N MET A 41 -14.79 -0.68 0.03
CA MET A 41 -13.97 -1.64 -0.73
C MET A 41 -14.75 -2.93 -0.99
N GLU A 42 -15.45 -3.47 0.02
CA GLU A 42 -16.33 -4.64 -0.15
C GLU A 42 -17.50 -4.37 -1.10
N ASN A 43 -18.05 -3.15 -1.08
CA ASN A 43 -19.08 -2.73 -2.03
C ASN A 43 -18.54 -2.68 -3.46
N ALA A 44 -17.33 -2.16 -3.67
CA ALA A 44 -16.67 -2.18 -4.98
C ALA A 44 -16.44 -3.61 -5.50
N LEU A 45 -16.07 -4.56 -4.63
CA LEU A 45 -16.00 -5.99 -4.99
C LEU A 45 -17.35 -6.50 -5.51
N ARG A 46 -18.45 -6.18 -4.82
CA ARG A 46 -19.81 -6.53 -5.27
C ARG A 46 -20.19 -5.81 -6.56
N MET A 47 -19.77 -4.58 -6.78
CA MET A 47 -20.01 -3.84 -8.02
C MET A 47 -19.35 -4.53 -9.21
N TRP A 48 -18.11 -5.01 -9.08
CA TRP A 48 -17.46 -5.79 -10.13
C TRP A 48 -18.17 -7.12 -10.41
N GLU A 49 -18.65 -7.82 -9.37
CA GLU A 49 -19.47 -9.02 -9.57
C GLU A 49 -20.77 -8.72 -10.34
N GLN A 50 -21.42 -7.59 -10.06
CA GLN A 50 -22.62 -7.19 -10.80
C GLN A 50 -22.29 -6.75 -12.23
N LEU A 51 -21.15 -6.09 -12.44
CA LEU A 51 -20.67 -5.71 -13.76
C LEU A 51 -20.52 -6.95 -14.64
N GLN A 52 -19.88 -8.00 -14.12
CA GLN A 52 -19.75 -9.29 -14.81
C GLN A 52 -21.11 -9.94 -15.11
N LYS A 53 -22.07 -9.89 -14.17
CA LYS A 53 -23.34 -10.63 -14.29
C LYS A 53 -24.37 -9.96 -15.19
N ARG A 54 -24.35 -8.63 -15.29
CA ARG A 54 -25.44 -7.84 -15.90
C ARG A 54 -25.04 -7.08 -17.16
N TYR A 55 -23.75 -6.94 -17.44
CA TYR A 55 -23.26 -6.15 -18.57
C TYR A 55 -22.53 -7.02 -19.61
N PRO A 56 -22.50 -6.58 -20.89
CA PRO A 56 -23.24 -5.43 -21.43
C PRO A 56 -24.76 -5.67 -21.48
N ILE A 57 -25.53 -4.59 -21.34
CA ILE A 57 -26.98 -4.60 -21.64
C ILE A 57 -27.16 -4.24 -23.13
N GLU A 58 -28.27 -4.64 -23.73
CA GLU A 58 -28.60 -4.24 -25.12
C GLU A 58 -28.51 -2.71 -25.28
N GLY A 59 -27.66 -2.27 -26.21
CA GLY A 59 -27.40 -0.85 -26.48
C GLY A 59 -26.11 -0.30 -25.84
N ASP A 60 -25.50 -1.01 -24.88
CA ASP A 60 -24.22 -0.60 -24.28
C ASP A 60 -23.03 -0.88 -25.22
N SER A 61 -22.03 0.00 -25.19
CA SER A 61 -20.72 -0.24 -25.77
C SER A 61 -19.82 -0.99 -24.79
N TYR A 62 -18.88 -1.79 -25.28
CA TYR A 62 -17.84 -2.39 -24.44
C TYR A 62 -16.93 -1.34 -23.79
N SER A 63 -16.79 -0.16 -24.39
CA SER A 63 -16.12 0.99 -23.76
C SER A 63 -16.81 1.41 -22.47
N ASP A 64 -18.14 1.34 -22.40
CA ASP A 64 -18.89 1.72 -21.21
C ASP A 64 -18.63 0.74 -20.05
N ILE A 65 -18.36 -0.53 -20.36
CA ILE A 65 -17.94 -1.52 -19.36
C ILE A 65 -16.56 -1.17 -18.81
N ARG A 66 -15.60 -0.80 -19.69
CA ARG A 66 -14.26 -0.35 -19.29
C ARG A 66 -14.33 0.86 -18.38
N ASP A 67 -15.16 1.84 -18.70
CA ASP A 67 -15.33 3.06 -17.91
C ASP A 67 -15.93 2.76 -16.54
N LYS A 68 -17.01 1.97 -16.49
CA LYS A 68 -17.61 1.51 -15.22
C LYS A 68 -16.62 0.72 -14.38
N PHE A 69 -15.83 -0.16 -15.00
CA PHE A 69 -14.78 -0.92 -14.31
C PHE A 69 -13.74 0.02 -13.67
N ASN A 70 -13.26 1.01 -14.43
CA ASN A 70 -12.28 1.99 -13.97
C ASN A 70 -12.83 2.88 -12.85
N GLU A 71 -14.10 3.30 -12.92
CA GLU A 71 -14.73 4.09 -11.86
C GLU A 71 -14.81 3.31 -10.54
N VAL A 72 -15.23 2.04 -10.59
CA VAL A 72 -15.23 1.16 -9.41
C VAL A 72 -13.83 0.96 -8.87
N LEU A 73 -12.83 0.83 -9.75
CA LEU A 73 -11.43 0.70 -9.37
C LEU A 73 -10.87 1.95 -8.68
N ILE A 74 -11.16 3.14 -9.21
CA ILE A 74 -10.78 4.42 -8.60
C ILE A 74 -11.44 4.56 -7.23
N HIS A 75 -12.71 4.17 -7.10
CA HIS A 75 -13.44 4.15 -5.83
C HIS A 75 -12.79 3.21 -4.82
N TYR A 76 -12.50 1.97 -5.20
CA TYR A 76 -11.79 0.99 -4.36
C TYR A 76 -10.46 1.55 -3.86
N TYR A 77 -9.64 2.06 -4.78
CA TYR A 77 -8.33 2.60 -4.48
C TYR A 77 -8.38 3.85 -3.60
N ARG A 78 -9.39 4.72 -3.76
CA ARG A 78 -9.61 5.88 -2.89
C ARG A 78 -9.77 5.45 -1.43
N HIS A 79 -10.58 4.42 -1.18
CA HIS A 79 -10.80 3.92 0.18
C HIS A 79 -9.57 3.22 0.76
N ALA A 80 -8.81 2.47 -0.05
CA ALA A 80 -7.50 1.96 0.36
C ALA A 80 -6.54 3.08 0.78
N ARG A 81 -6.54 4.23 0.08
CA ARG A 81 -5.73 5.39 0.47
C ARG A 81 -6.19 6.02 1.78
N PHE A 82 -7.49 6.06 2.07
CA PHE A 82 -7.99 6.57 3.36
C PHE A 82 -7.53 5.69 4.51
N VAL A 83 -7.60 4.36 4.35
CA VAL A 83 -7.07 3.41 5.34
C VAL A 83 -5.56 3.63 5.54
N ALA A 84 -4.79 3.80 4.47
CA ALA A 84 -3.34 4.04 4.55
C ALA A 84 -2.95 5.34 5.29
N LYS A 85 -3.84 6.33 5.41
CA LYS A 85 -3.57 7.55 6.20
C LYS A 85 -3.53 7.29 7.70
N PHE A 86 -4.15 6.22 8.20
CA PHE A 86 -4.11 5.88 9.63
C PHE A 86 -2.72 5.44 10.08
N VAL A 87 -1.95 4.77 9.21
CA VAL A 87 -0.62 4.25 9.53
C VAL A 87 0.39 5.38 9.65
N GLY A 88 0.90 5.63 10.86
CA GLY A 88 1.76 6.77 11.17
C GLY A 88 1.07 8.13 11.04
N GLY A 89 -0.26 8.15 10.88
CA GLY A 89 -1.07 9.37 10.80
C GLY A 89 -1.15 10.10 12.12
N ARG A 90 -1.57 11.37 12.07
CA ARG A 90 -1.84 12.21 13.24
C ARG A 90 -3.00 13.14 12.94
N SER A 91 -3.81 13.46 13.93
CA SER A 91 -4.83 14.50 13.79
C SER A 91 -4.22 15.89 14.01
N PHE A 92 -4.72 16.90 13.28
CA PHE A 92 -4.33 18.29 13.49
C PHE A 92 -5.47 19.13 14.09
N ASN A 93 -5.30 19.55 15.34
CA ASN A 93 -6.26 20.36 16.08
C ASN A 93 -5.85 21.83 16.11
N ARG A 94 -6.83 22.74 16.03
CA ARG A 94 -6.64 24.21 16.07
C ARG A 94 -7.13 24.84 17.37
N ASP A 95 -7.16 24.06 18.43
CA ASP A 95 -7.66 24.49 19.73
C ASP A 95 -6.71 25.53 20.34
N ARG A 96 -7.27 26.62 20.90
CA ARG A 96 -6.46 27.65 21.59
C ARG A 96 -6.21 27.23 23.04
N PRO A 97 -5.02 27.50 23.60
CA PRO A 97 -4.75 27.29 25.02
C PRO A 97 -5.79 27.98 25.91
N GLY A 98 -6.16 27.32 27.02
CA GLY A 98 -7.03 27.89 28.06
C GLY A 98 -8.52 27.50 28.00
N ASN A 99 -8.95 26.69 27.04
CA ASN A 99 -10.30 26.10 27.06
C ASN A 99 -10.31 24.76 27.84
N ARG A 100 -11.41 24.46 28.53
CA ARG A 100 -11.58 23.25 29.37
C ARG A 100 -11.40 21.92 28.61
N ASN A 101 -11.58 21.94 27.29
CA ASN A 101 -11.46 20.78 26.39
C ASN A 101 -10.42 21.01 25.28
N SER A 102 -9.38 21.82 25.53
CA SER A 102 -8.35 22.07 24.51
C SER A 102 -7.54 20.81 24.23
N ARG A 103 -7.53 20.34 22.98
CA ARG A 103 -6.66 19.26 22.51
C ARG A 103 -5.27 19.79 22.15
N PRO A 104 -4.23 18.95 22.21
CA PRO A 104 -2.93 19.32 21.64
C PRO A 104 -3.04 19.53 20.13
N PRO A 105 -2.22 20.42 19.52
CA PRO A 105 -2.26 20.65 18.08
C PRO A 105 -2.04 19.38 17.26
N PHE A 106 -1.19 18.47 17.73
CA PHE A 106 -0.97 17.18 17.08
C PHE A 106 -1.37 16.07 18.03
N GLU A 107 -2.25 15.19 17.56
CA GLU A 107 -2.72 14.04 18.32
C GLU A 107 -2.38 12.77 17.53
N PRO A 108 -1.59 11.84 18.10
CA PRO A 108 -1.31 10.59 17.41
C PRO A 108 -2.59 9.77 17.26
N ILE A 109 -2.68 9.04 16.15
CA ILE A 109 -3.77 8.08 15.96
C ILE A 109 -3.56 6.89 16.92
N PRO A 110 -4.60 6.43 17.62
CA PRO A 110 -4.50 5.25 18.50
C PRO A 110 -3.87 4.05 17.77
N VAL A 111 -2.93 3.36 18.43
CA VAL A 111 -2.15 2.28 17.79
C VAL A 111 -3.04 1.14 17.28
N GLU A 112 -4.15 0.87 17.96
CA GLU A 112 -5.13 -0.15 17.59
C GLU A 112 -5.72 0.15 16.21
N LYS A 113 -6.06 1.42 15.93
CA LYS A 113 -6.55 1.86 14.62
C LYS A 113 -5.47 1.75 13.54
N GLN A 114 -4.20 1.97 13.90
CA GLN A 114 -3.09 1.81 12.94
C GLN A 114 -2.87 0.33 12.58
N ARG A 115 -2.93 -0.56 13.57
CA ARG A 115 -2.83 -2.02 13.39
C ARG A 115 -4.03 -2.59 12.62
N GLU A 116 -5.23 -2.09 12.91
CA GLU A 116 -6.44 -2.38 12.14
C GLU A 116 -6.29 -1.95 10.69
N ALA A 117 -5.78 -0.74 10.44
CA ALA A 117 -5.52 -0.27 9.08
C ALA A 117 -4.51 -1.16 8.33
N LEU A 118 -3.42 -1.58 8.98
CA LEU A 118 -2.46 -2.53 8.39
C LEU A 118 -3.11 -3.88 8.08
N THR A 119 -4.01 -4.36 8.94
CA THR A 119 -4.77 -5.60 8.72
C THR A 119 -5.69 -5.48 7.50
N ILE A 120 -6.43 -4.38 7.39
CA ILE A 120 -7.30 -4.09 6.24
C ILE A 120 -6.47 -4.01 4.96
N LEU A 121 -5.34 -3.28 4.95
CA LEU A 121 -4.49 -3.17 3.76
C LEU A 121 -3.84 -4.50 3.38
N GLY A 122 -3.38 -5.28 4.36
CA GLY A 122 -2.86 -6.63 4.15
C GLY A 122 -3.87 -7.51 3.42
N LYS A 123 -5.12 -7.49 3.88
CA LYS A 123 -6.20 -8.29 3.29
C LYS A 123 -6.68 -7.76 1.93
N TYR A 124 -7.00 -6.48 1.80
CA TYR A 124 -7.70 -5.93 0.63
C TYR A 124 -6.76 -5.36 -0.44
N VAL A 125 -5.53 -5.00 -0.10
CA VAL A 125 -4.58 -4.40 -1.06
C VAL A 125 -3.43 -5.35 -1.36
N PHE A 126 -2.85 -5.94 -0.32
CA PHE A 126 -1.66 -6.78 -0.45
C PHE A 126 -1.97 -8.27 -0.49
N SER A 127 -3.24 -8.70 -0.58
CA SER A 127 -3.61 -10.09 -0.92
C SER A 127 -3.93 -10.22 -2.41
N ASP A 128 -3.77 -11.43 -2.97
CA ASP A 128 -4.18 -11.75 -4.34
C ASP A 128 -5.66 -12.15 -4.42
N ASP A 129 -6.30 -12.41 -3.28
CA ASP A 129 -7.63 -13.04 -3.20
C ASP A 129 -8.73 -12.19 -3.83
N PHE A 130 -8.63 -10.87 -3.73
CA PHE A 130 -9.73 -9.94 -4.05
C PHE A 130 -9.58 -9.22 -5.39
N LEU A 131 -8.43 -9.35 -6.05
CA LEU A 131 -8.11 -8.66 -7.31
C LEU A 131 -7.95 -9.63 -8.49
N ALA A 132 -8.44 -10.86 -8.33
CA ALA A 132 -8.52 -11.86 -9.38
C ALA A 132 -9.83 -11.72 -10.17
N PHE A 133 -9.78 -11.01 -11.31
CA PHE A 133 -10.92 -10.81 -12.18
C PHE A 133 -11.09 -11.97 -13.18
N PRO A 134 -12.33 -12.35 -13.53
CA PRO A 134 -12.57 -13.42 -14.48
C PRO A 134 -12.12 -13.01 -15.90
N PRO A 135 -11.47 -13.91 -16.67
CA PRO A 135 -10.98 -13.60 -18.02
C PRO A 135 -12.08 -13.08 -18.95
N GLN A 136 -13.31 -13.54 -18.78
CA GLN A 136 -14.45 -13.09 -19.59
C GLN A 136 -14.73 -11.60 -19.40
N LEU A 137 -14.64 -11.08 -18.17
CA LEU A 137 -14.82 -9.65 -17.91
C LEU A 137 -13.65 -8.84 -18.49
N LEU A 138 -12.41 -9.31 -18.29
CA LEU A 138 -11.21 -8.61 -18.77
C LEU A 138 -11.19 -8.46 -20.29
N ASN A 139 -11.59 -9.50 -21.02
CA ASN A 139 -11.69 -9.46 -22.49
C ASN A 139 -12.83 -8.56 -23.02
N GLN A 140 -13.66 -7.99 -22.13
CA GLN A 140 -14.70 -7.04 -22.48
C GLN A 140 -14.28 -5.58 -22.25
N LEU A 141 -13.10 -5.33 -21.67
CA LEU A 141 -12.62 -3.98 -21.32
C LEU A 141 -11.96 -3.25 -22.51
N ALA A 142 -12.58 -3.34 -23.69
CA ALA A 142 -12.12 -2.66 -24.89
C ALA A 142 -12.30 -1.14 -24.74
N PRO A 143 -11.32 -0.32 -25.16
CA PRO A 143 -11.46 1.14 -25.11
C PRO A 143 -12.37 1.65 -26.22
N SER A 144 -12.91 2.85 -26.02
CA SER A 144 -13.50 3.63 -27.11
C SER A 144 -12.44 4.00 -28.15
N ARG A 145 -12.83 3.99 -29.43
CA ARG A 145 -12.03 4.53 -30.53
C ARG A 145 -12.59 5.84 -31.07
N TRP A 146 -13.57 6.42 -30.39
CA TRP A 146 -14.18 7.68 -30.77
C TRP A 146 -13.61 8.83 -29.94
N ARG A 147 -12.80 9.69 -30.58
CA ARG A 147 -12.21 10.84 -29.91
C ARG A 147 -13.26 11.92 -29.67
N HIS A 148 -13.40 12.35 -28.43
CA HIS A 148 -14.13 13.57 -28.07
C HIS A 148 -13.44 14.30 -26.91
N TRP A 149 -13.97 15.45 -26.51
CA TRP A 149 -13.37 16.35 -25.52
C TRP A 149 -13.18 15.75 -24.11
N GLY A 150 -13.74 14.56 -23.85
CA GLY A 150 -13.67 13.86 -22.56
C GLY A 150 -13.12 12.45 -22.67
N ASP A 151 -12.60 12.05 -23.84
CA ASP A 151 -12.05 10.72 -24.08
C ASP A 151 -10.78 10.84 -24.92
N ASP A 152 -9.65 10.58 -24.27
CA ASP A 152 -8.35 10.50 -24.92
C ASP A 152 -8.15 9.07 -25.45
N LEU A 153 -7.99 8.96 -26.77
CA LEU A 153 -7.80 7.67 -27.43
C LEU A 153 -6.52 6.99 -26.94
N PRO A 154 -6.57 5.73 -26.47
CA PRO A 154 -5.36 4.96 -26.24
C PRO A 154 -4.60 4.80 -27.56
N THR A 155 -3.39 5.35 -27.63
CA THR A 155 -2.54 5.29 -28.83
C THR A 155 -1.67 4.05 -28.89
N ASP A 156 -1.38 3.45 -27.74
CA ASP A 156 -0.27 2.50 -27.60
C ASP A 156 -0.74 1.03 -27.58
N SER A 157 -1.89 0.75 -26.96
CA SER A 157 -2.47 -0.61 -26.93
C SER A 157 -4.00 -0.56 -26.81
N LEU A 158 -4.66 -1.52 -27.47
CA LEU A 158 -6.09 -1.78 -27.32
C LEU A 158 -6.41 -2.72 -26.15
N ASP A 159 -5.41 -3.45 -25.66
CA ASP A 159 -5.56 -4.34 -24.51
C ASP A 159 -5.76 -3.53 -23.22
N TYR A 160 -6.45 -4.11 -22.24
CA TYR A 160 -6.59 -3.50 -20.93
C TYR A 160 -5.45 -4.00 -20.02
N PRO A 161 -4.50 -3.13 -19.60
CA PRO A 161 -3.31 -3.55 -18.87
C PRO A 161 -3.62 -3.80 -17.38
N ILE A 162 -4.49 -4.77 -17.08
CA ILE A 162 -4.99 -5.03 -15.71
C ILE A 162 -3.87 -5.29 -14.72
N HIS A 163 -2.82 -5.99 -15.16
CA HIS A 163 -1.67 -6.30 -14.32
C HIS A 163 -1.00 -5.00 -13.84
N ASP A 164 -0.66 -4.10 -14.76
CA ASP A 164 0.06 -2.86 -14.44
C ASP A 164 -0.82 -1.88 -13.66
N VAL A 165 -2.13 -1.90 -13.94
CA VAL A 165 -3.12 -1.13 -13.19
C VAL A 165 -3.15 -1.57 -11.71
N ILE A 166 -3.26 -2.88 -11.45
CA ILE A 166 -3.28 -3.42 -10.08
C ILE A 166 -1.95 -3.15 -9.37
N VAL A 167 -0.83 -3.50 -10.01
CA VAL A 167 0.52 -3.33 -9.43
C VAL A 167 0.80 -1.85 -9.17
N GLY A 168 0.42 -0.96 -10.08
CA GLY A 168 0.56 0.48 -9.90
C GLY A 168 -0.30 1.04 -8.75
N MET A 169 -1.41 0.39 -8.40
CA MET A 169 -2.20 0.77 -7.22
C MET A 169 -1.58 0.25 -5.93
N GLN A 170 -1.22 -1.03 -5.88
CA GLN A 170 -0.56 -1.62 -4.72
C GLN A 170 0.75 -0.90 -4.39
N GLY A 171 1.58 -0.63 -5.41
CA GLY A 171 2.84 0.08 -5.26
C GLY A 171 2.69 1.50 -4.73
N ARG A 172 1.67 2.25 -5.15
CA ARG A 172 1.42 3.60 -4.60
C ARG A 172 1.03 3.57 -3.11
N ILE A 173 0.23 2.58 -2.68
CA ILE A 173 -0.05 2.40 -1.24
C ILE A 173 1.22 2.03 -0.51
N LEU A 174 1.98 1.06 -1.02
CA LEU A 174 3.21 0.57 -0.39
C LEU A 174 4.28 1.67 -0.27
N ARG A 175 4.54 2.42 -1.34
CA ARG A 175 5.45 3.58 -1.32
C ARG A 175 4.99 4.67 -0.37
N SER A 176 3.68 4.87 -0.21
CA SER A 176 3.17 5.78 0.82
C SER A 176 3.54 5.28 2.21
N LEU A 177 3.33 3.99 2.51
CA LEU A 177 3.64 3.33 3.80
C LEU A 177 5.12 3.41 4.16
N LEU A 178 6.00 3.30 3.16
CA LEU A 178 7.45 3.30 3.32
C LEU A 178 8.11 4.64 2.94
N SER A 179 7.34 5.72 2.85
CA SER A 179 7.86 7.04 2.48
C SER A 179 8.75 7.66 3.57
N ASP A 180 9.74 8.45 3.15
CA ASP A 180 10.68 9.18 4.00
C ASP A 180 9.96 9.97 5.11
N TRP A 181 8.87 10.62 4.73
CA TRP A 181 8.01 11.37 5.64
C TRP A 181 7.36 10.47 6.70
N ARG A 182 6.76 9.34 6.30
CA ARG A 182 6.07 8.44 7.23
C ARG A 182 7.05 7.76 8.19
N LEU A 183 8.20 7.32 7.70
CA LEU A 183 9.25 6.74 8.54
C LEU A 183 9.81 7.77 9.54
N SER A 184 10.01 9.01 9.10
CA SER A 184 10.38 10.11 9.99
C SER A 184 9.31 10.40 11.04
N LEU A 185 8.02 10.33 10.67
CA LEU A 185 6.92 10.50 11.62
C LEU A 185 6.91 9.39 12.66
N LEU A 186 7.05 8.13 12.27
CA LEU A 186 7.06 6.99 13.22
C LEU A 186 8.21 7.15 14.21
N ARG A 187 9.45 7.37 13.75
CA ARG A 187 10.60 7.65 14.63
C ARG A 187 10.34 8.83 15.58
N ASN A 188 9.77 9.93 15.07
CA ASN A 188 9.47 11.10 15.89
C ASN A 188 8.34 10.84 16.89
N SER A 189 7.43 9.90 16.63
CA SER A 189 6.37 9.52 17.56
C SER A 189 6.94 8.78 18.77
N GLU A 190 7.97 7.95 18.59
CA GLU A 190 8.67 7.25 19.67
C GLU A 190 9.25 8.23 20.71
N LEU A 191 9.76 9.38 20.26
CA LEU A 191 10.29 10.44 21.15
C LEU A 191 9.21 11.26 21.88
N LYS A 192 7.94 11.11 21.49
CA LYS A 192 6.81 11.93 21.98
C LYS A 192 5.85 11.17 22.87
N THR A 193 6.10 9.89 23.13
CA THR A 193 5.34 9.06 24.04
C THR A 193 6.21 8.59 25.20
N SER A 194 5.60 8.38 26.36
CA SER A 194 6.19 7.67 27.49
C SER A 194 5.86 6.18 27.49
N ASP A 195 4.92 5.77 26.64
CA ASP A 195 4.39 4.42 26.54
C ASP A 195 4.74 3.85 25.16
N LEU A 196 5.81 3.06 25.11
CA LEU A 196 6.33 2.45 23.89
C LEU A 196 5.50 1.22 23.46
N ASP A 197 4.71 0.64 24.35
CA ASP A 197 3.86 -0.51 24.02
C ASP A 197 2.61 -0.07 23.23
N ASN A 198 2.24 1.21 23.37
CA ASN A 198 1.07 1.83 22.74
C ASN A 198 1.41 2.71 21.51
N ILE A 199 2.47 2.38 20.78
CA ILE A 199 2.81 3.05 19.52
C ILE A 199 3.14 2.05 18.41
N LEU A 200 2.90 2.46 17.17
CA LEU A 200 3.40 1.75 16.01
C LEU A 200 4.86 2.18 15.76
N THR A 201 5.77 1.22 15.69
CA THR A 201 7.21 1.46 15.44
C THR A 201 7.59 1.14 13.99
N ILE A 202 8.77 1.60 13.56
CA ILE A 202 9.29 1.25 12.22
C ILE A 202 9.51 -0.27 12.07
N PRO A 203 10.11 -0.99 13.05
CA PRO A 203 10.22 -2.44 12.99
C PRO A 203 8.86 -3.13 12.82
N GLU A 204 7.85 -2.74 13.60
CA GLU A 204 6.51 -3.34 13.51
C GLU A 204 5.88 -3.13 12.13
N LEU A 205 6.02 -1.93 11.55
CA LEU A 205 5.56 -1.66 10.18
C LEU A 205 6.27 -2.54 9.16
N TYR A 206 7.60 -2.62 9.21
CA TYR A 206 8.39 -3.42 8.28
C TYR A 206 8.07 -4.90 8.38
N ASP A 207 8.00 -5.45 9.59
CA ASP A 207 7.68 -6.86 9.81
C ASP A 207 6.26 -7.20 9.34
N THR A 208 5.29 -6.31 9.61
CA THR A 208 3.92 -6.49 9.16
C THR A 208 3.84 -6.51 7.63
N LEU A 209 4.49 -5.57 6.95
CA LEU A 209 4.50 -5.54 5.48
C LEU A 209 5.25 -6.74 4.89
N LYS A 210 6.43 -7.08 5.44
CA LYS A 210 7.20 -8.25 5.04
C LYS A 210 6.36 -9.52 5.16
N ALA A 211 5.71 -9.76 6.30
CA ALA A 211 4.90 -10.95 6.53
C ALA A 211 3.72 -11.08 5.56
N ASN A 212 3.04 -9.96 5.24
CA ASN A 212 1.92 -9.96 4.30
C ASN A 212 2.37 -10.14 2.84
N ILE A 213 3.45 -9.48 2.42
CA ILE A 213 3.90 -9.47 1.02
C ILE A 213 4.65 -10.76 0.65
N TRP A 214 5.37 -11.36 1.61
CA TRP A 214 6.22 -12.55 1.40
C TRP A 214 5.65 -13.79 2.09
N SER A 215 4.32 -13.89 2.22
CA SER A 215 3.68 -15.01 2.91
C SER A 215 4.04 -16.37 2.32
N GLU A 216 4.25 -16.49 1.01
CA GLU A 216 4.67 -17.74 0.35
C GLU A 216 6.10 -18.18 0.71
N VAL A 217 6.91 -17.25 1.23
CA VAL A 217 8.27 -17.51 1.71
C VAL A 217 8.28 -17.72 3.23
N LEU A 218 7.51 -16.92 3.96
CA LEU A 218 7.61 -16.81 5.41
C LEU A 218 6.60 -17.68 6.15
N ALA A 219 5.34 -17.71 5.69
CA ALA A 219 4.25 -18.42 6.34
C ALA A 219 4.31 -19.92 6.07
N GLU A 220 4.32 -20.73 7.14
CA GLU A 220 4.58 -22.18 7.06
C GLU A 220 3.58 -22.90 6.15
N GLU A 221 2.31 -22.53 6.22
CA GLU A 221 1.21 -23.11 5.46
C GLU A 221 1.22 -22.78 3.96
N GLN A 222 2.03 -21.78 3.57
CA GLN A 222 2.18 -21.32 2.17
C GLN A 222 3.51 -21.77 1.55
N ARG A 223 4.46 -22.28 2.34
CA ARG A 223 5.78 -22.70 1.83
C ARG A 223 5.66 -23.75 0.73
N GLY A 224 6.34 -23.50 -0.38
CA GLY A 224 6.33 -24.39 -1.54
C GLY A 224 5.13 -24.22 -2.48
N ARG A 225 4.27 -23.23 -2.26
CA ARG A 225 3.26 -22.81 -3.25
C ARG A 225 3.90 -21.93 -4.32
N ASN A 226 3.35 -21.99 -5.54
CA ASN A 226 3.74 -21.08 -6.61
C ASN A 226 3.25 -19.67 -6.30
N ILE A 227 4.12 -18.68 -6.54
CA ILE A 227 3.84 -17.27 -6.29
C ILE A 227 3.16 -16.71 -7.53
N THR A 228 2.00 -16.05 -7.41
CA THR A 228 1.26 -15.55 -8.58
C THR A 228 1.98 -14.37 -9.28
N THR A 229 1.54 -14.00 -10.49
CA THR A 229 2.15 -12.86 -11.19
C THR A 229 1.97 -11.52 -10.45
N LEU A 230 0.81 -11.28 -9.85
CA LEU A 230 0.55 -10.05 -9.09
C LEU A 230 1.40 -10.02 -7.82
N ARG A 231 1.47 -11.14 -7.09
CA ARG A 231 2.33 -11.31 -5.92
C ARG A 231 3.80 -11.06 -6.21
N ARG A 232 4.35 -11.66 -7.28
CA ARG A 232 5.74 -11.46 -7.67
C ARG A 232 6.02 -9.98 -7.97
N SER A 233 5.09 -9.29 -8.63
CA SER A 233 5.22 -7.86 -8.92
C SER A 233 5.19 -7.00 -7.66
N LEU A 234 4.30 -7.30 -6.71
CA LEU A 234 4.28 -6.64 -5.40
C LEU A 234 5.56 -6.88 -4.58
N GLN A 235 6.07 -8.11 -4.61
CA GLN A 235 7.35 -8.47 -3.98
C GLN A 235 8.53 -7.71 -4.60
N ARG A 236 8.57 -7.56 -5.92
CA ARG A 236 9.58 -6.73 -6.61
C ARG A 236 9.48 -5.26 -6.23
N GLU A 237 8.27 -4.72 -6.15
CA GLU A 237 8.04 -3.34 -5.72
C GLU A 237 8.53 -3.11 -4.28
N HIS A 238 8.24 -4.04 -3.37
CA HIS A 238 8.74 -3.99 -2.00
C HIS A 238 10.28 -4.07 -1.93
N LEU A 239 10.87 -4.99 -2.70
CA LEU A 239 12.33 -5.12 -2.81
C LEU A 239 12.97 -3.85 -3.34
N GLU A 240 12.37 -3.21 -4.35
CA GLU A 240 12.87 -1.96 -4.93
C GLU A 240 12.91 -0.86 -3.87
N ILE A 241 11.81 -0.64 -3.15
CA ILE A 241 11.72 0.38 -2.10
C ILE A 241 12.77 0.14 -1.02
N LEU A 242 12.89 -1.09 -0.51
CA LEU A 242 13.89 -1.41 0.51
C LEU A 242 15.31 -1.26 -0.04
N SER A 243 15.56 -1.61 -1.31
CA SER A 243 16.87 -1.47 -1.92
C SER A 243 17.26 0.00 -2.03
N ASP A 244 16.36 0.87 -2.50
CA ASP A 244 16.59 2.32 -2.57
C ASP A 244 16.84 2.93 -1.18
N ILE A 245 16.11 2.48 -0.16
CA ILE A 245 16.34 2.90 1.23
C ILE A 245 17.75 2.47 1.68
N VAL A 246 18.11 1.21 1.50
CA VAL A 246 19.42 0.64 1.91
C VAL A 246 20.56 1.33 1.20
N LEU A 247 20.41 1.57 -0.11
CA LEU A 247 21.37 2.29 -0.94
C LEU A 247 21.41 3.78 -0.65
N GLY A 248 20.51 4.32 0.19
CA GLY A 248 20.49 5.73 0.58
C GLY A 248 20.10 6.67 -0.57
N HIS A 249 19.19 6.24 -1.44
CA HIS A 249 18.53 7.07 -2.44
C HIS A 249 17.38 7.91 -1.85
N HIS A 250 16.91 7.52 -0.67
CA HIS A 250 15.87 8.19 0.10
C HIS A 250 16.43 8.88 1.34
N ALA A 251 15.85 10.01 1.73
CA ALA A 251 16.21 10.76 2.93
C ALA A 251 15.44 10.24 4.16
N VAL A 252 15.48 8.92 4.38
CA VAL A 252 14.87 8.29 5.55
C VAL A 252 15.75 8.45 6.80
N PRO A 253 15.21 8.26 8.03
CA PRO A 253 16.04 8.17 9.22
C PRO A 253 17.05 7.01 9.16
N GLU A 254 18.23 7.18 9.76
CA GLU A 254 19.30 6.16 9.77
C GLU A 254 18.86 4.81 10.35
N ASP A 255 18.01 4.84 11.39
CA ASP A 255 17.42 3.63 11.99
C ASP A 255 16.55 2.90 10.96
N ALA A 256 15.76 3.63 10.17
CA ALA A 256 14.92 3.05 9.12
C ALA A 256 15.74 2.43 7.99
N GLN A 257 16.87 3.04 7.64
CA GLN A 257 17.81 2.48 6.67
C GLN A 257 18.47 1.20 7.20
N THR A 258 18.87 1.20 8.48
CA THR A 258 19.48 0.04 9.12
C THR A 258 18.50 -1.12 9.26
N LEU A 259 17.26 -0.84 9.63
CA LEU A 259 16.18 -1.82 9.67
C LEU A 259 15.84 -2.36 8.27
N ALA A 260 15.86 -1.54 7.22
CA ALA A 260 15.61 -2.01 5.86
C ALA A 260 16.69 -3.01 5.41
N TRP A 261 17.96 -2.73 5.74
CA TRP A 261 19.06 -3.66 5.50
C TRP A 261 18.88 -4.97 6.27
N TYR A 262 18.45 -4.87 7.53
CA TYR A 262 18.17 -6.05 8.36
C TYR A 262 17.05 -6.91 7.75
N GLN A 263 15.96 -6.28 7.28
CA GLN A 263 14.86 -6.96 6.60
C GLN A 263 15.30 -7.66 5.31
N LEU A 264 16.16 -7.01 4.51
CA LEU A 264 16.70 -7.63 3.29
C LEU A 264 17.54 -8.87 3.62
N ARG A 265 18.35 -8.84 4.66
CA ARG A 265 19.11 -10.03 5.11
C ARG A 265 18.21 -11.18 5.54
N GLU A 266 17.19 -10.91 6.35
CA GLU A 266 16.24 -11.95 6.75
C GLU A 266 15.50 -12.55 5.54
N LEU A 267 15.14 -11.72 4.56
CA LEU A 267 14.52 -12.18 3.32
C LEU A 267 15.48 -13.03 2.48
N GLU A 268 16.75 -12.64 2.35
CA GLU A 268 17.77 -13.43 1.64
C GLU A 268 17.88 -14.85 2.22
N ASP A 269 17.97 -14.96 3.55
CA ASP A 269 18.06 -16.22 4.26
C ASP A 269 16.79 -17.06 4.08
N ALA A 270 15.61 -16.45 4.23
CA ALA A 270 14.33 -17.14 4.07
C ALA A 270 14.12 -17.66 2.64
N ILE A 271 14.44 -16.84 1.62
CA ILE A 271 14.36 -17.24 0.22
C ILE A 271 15.33 -18.39 -0.08
N GLY A 272 16.57 -18.30 0.44
CA GLY A 272 17.57 -19.36 0.32
C GLY A 272 17.05 -20.71 0.87
N SER A 273 16.41 -20.68 2.04
CA SER A 273 15.77 -21.84 2.65
C SER A 273 14.65 -22.43 1.78
N ILE A 274 13.77 -21.59 1.23
CA ILE A 274 12.68 -22.04 0.34
C ILE A 274 13.23 -22.68 -0.94
N LEU A 275 14.23 -22.06 -1.58
CA LEU A 275 14.86 -22.61 -2.77
C LEU A 275 15.53 -23.97 -2.50
N GLN A 276 16.16 -24.12 -1.33
CA GLN A 276 16.81 -25.38 -0.92
C GLN A 276 15.81 -26.49 -0.61
N HIS A 277 14.76 -26.20 0.15
CA HIS A 277 13.84 -27.23 0.67
C HIS A 277 12.62 -27.49 -0.22
N HIS A 278 12.14 -26.49 -0.94
CA HIS A 278 10.91 -26.56 -1.75
C HIS A 278 11.13 -26.30 -3.24
N GLY A 279 12.33 -25.85 -3.66
CA GLY A 279 12.59 -25.40 -5.03
C GLY A 279 12.34 -26.42 -6.14
N ARG A 280 12.34 -27.73 -5.84
CA ARG A 280 12.00 -28.78 -6.82
C ARG A 280 10.52 -28.85 -7.17
N GLY A 281 9.63 -28.39 -6.28
CA GLY A 281 8.18 -28.40 -6.46
C GLY A 281 7.62 -27.11 -7.05
N LEU A 282 8.45 -26.07 -7.17
CA LEU A 282 8.06 -24.77 -7.69
C LEU A 282 8.07 -24.75 -9.22
N ASP A 283 7.14 -23.98 -9.81
CA ASP A 283 7.17 -23.68 -11.23
C ASP A 283 8.36 -22.79 -11.61
N THR A 284 8.67 -22.75 -12.91
CA THR A 284 9.81 -21.99 -13.42
C THR A 284 9.72 -20.50 -13.10
N TYR A 285 8.52 -19.91 -13.14
CA TYR A 285 8.32 -18.49 -12.85
C TYR A 285 8.64 -18.14 -11.40
N THR A 286 8.16 -18.96 -10.47
CA THR A 286 8.38 -18.78 -9.04
C THR A 286 9.84 -18.99 -8.69
N LYS A 287 10.43 -20.08 -9.20
CA LYS A 287 11.85 -20.38 -8.98
C LYS A 287 12.75 -19.27 -9.49
N ALA A 288 12.58 -18.84 -10.75
CA ALA A 288 13.39 -17.78 -11.35
C ALA A 288 13.22 -16.45 -10.61
N HIS A 289 11.99 -16.10 -10.21
CA HIS A 289 11.72 -14.90 -9.42
C HIS A 289 12.43 -14.92 -8.07
N LEU A 290 12.39 -16.03 -7.35
CA LEU A 290 13.06 -16.15 -6.05
C LEU A 290 14.59 -16.14 -6.18
N GLU A 291 15.15 -16.83 -7.19
CA GLU A 291 16.59 -16.80 -7.48
C GLU A 291 17.06 -15.38 -7.83
N GLU A 292 16.38 -14.69 -8.76
CA GLU A 292 16.68 -13.30 -9.13
C GLU A 292 16.53 -12.36 -7.94
N THR A 293 15.45 -12.49 -7.16
CA THR A 293 15.21 -11.67 -5.97
C THR A 293 16.35 -11.81 -4.97
N ARG A 294 16.80 -13.04 -4.70
CA ARG A 294 17.91 -13.29 -3.78
C ARG A 294 19.20 -12.66 -4.30
N ASP A 295 19.52 -12.86 -5.58
CA ASP A 295 20.73 -12.27 -6.19
C ASP A 295 20.71 -10.73 -6.15
N ARG A 296 19.54 -10.11 -6.36
CA ARG A 296 19.36 -8.66 -6.24
C ARG A 296 19.59 -8.19 -4.81
N ILE A 297 19.08 -8.92 -3.81
CA ILE A 297 19.32 -8.62 -2.40
C ILE A 297 20.82 -8.65 -2.10
N THR A 298 21.51 -9.74 -2.45
CA THR A 298 22.95 -9.88 -2.22
C THR A 298 23.73 -8.69 -2.81
N LYS A 299 23.46 -8.33 -4.07
CA LYS A 299 24.11 -7.19 -4.73
C LYS A 299 23.84 -5.86 -4.04
N THR A 300 22.62 -5.63 -3.56
CA THR A 300 22.28 -4.41 -2.81
C THR A 300 23.03 -4.35 -1.48
N LEU A 301 23.10 -5.46 -0.76
CA LEU A 301 23.83 -5.56 0.51
C LEU A 301 25.32 -5.30 0.31
N ASP A 302 25.94 -5.91 -0.70
CA ASP A 302 27.35 -5.71 -1.06
C ASP A 302 27.66 -4.26 -1.45
N SER A 303 26.81 -3.66 -2.29
CA SER A 303 26.96 -2.28 -2.77
C SER A 303 26.95 -1.25 -1.64
N ARG A 304 26.17 -1.50 -0.57
CA ARG A 304 26.18 -0.65 0.62
C ARG A 304 27.54 -0.64 1.31
N TYR A 305 28.21 -1.80 1.42
CA TYR A 305 29.52 -1.89 2.05
C TYR A 305 30.60 -1.11 1.28
N GLU A 306 30.54 -1.15 -0.05
CA GLU A 306 31.45 -0.38 -0.91
C GLU A 306 31.25 1.13 -0.72
N ARG A 307 29.99 1.60 -0.67
CA ARG A 307 29.66 3.01 -0.44
C ARG A 307 30.19 3.53 0.90
N VAL A 308 30.01 2.77 1.98
CA VAL A 308 30.53 3.14 3.32
C VAL A 308 32.06 3.23 3.31
N SER A 309 32.74 2.39 2.53
CA SER A 309 34.20 2.38 2.42
C SER A 309 34.78 3.57 1.62
N GLN A 310 33.95 4.29 0.86
CA GLN A 310 34.36 5.41 0.00
C GLN A 310 34.08 6.80 0.60
N LEU A 311 33.39 6.89 1.75
CA LEU A 311 33.18 8.17 2.45
C LEU A 311 34.47 8.57 3.20
N PRO A 312 34.96 9.82 3.05
CA PRO A 312 36.13 10.28 3.80
C PRO A 312 35.85 10.26 5.32
N GLN A 313 36.82 9.73 6.08
CA GLN A 313 36.76 9.56 7.54
C GLN A 313 36.65 10.87 8.31
#